data_AF-A0A534X5Y9-F1
#
_entry.id   AF-A0A534X5Y9-F1
#
_cell.length_a   1.000
_cell.length_b   1.000
_cell.length_c   1.000
_cell.angle_alpha   90.00
_cell.angle_beta   90.00
_cell.angle_gamma   90.00
#
_symmetry.space_group_name_H-M   'P 1'
#
loop_
_entity.id
_entity.type
_entity.pdbx_description
1 polymer ?
#
loop_
_entity_poly.entity_id
_entity_poly.type
_entity_poly.pdbx_seq_one_letter_code
_entity_poly.pdbx_strand_id
1 'polypeptide(L)'
;MMLDELSDRVARELGERGLLGAAADGRVSAAPDARTVRYYTTLGLLDRPRIEGRQARYAERHLLQLLAIKALQAFDLPLAEIQQRLYGRSDAELKALIESLAAEARTSAASGAQVPSLRLREVAVEPGVRLVVEEGWRPRDPAALEARIRAALAALGGER
;
A
#
# COMPACT_ATOMS: atom_id res chain seq x y z
N MET A 1 5.96 25.67 5.30
CA MET A 1 4.63 25.14 4.96
C MET A 1 3.91 24.79 6.24
N MET A 2 2.59 24.98 6.26
CA MET A 2 1.69 24.45 7.29
C MET A 2 1.42 22.96 7.05
N LEU A 3 0.74 22.29 7.99
CA LEU A 3 0.50 20.85 7.94
C LEU A 3 -0.44 20.45 6.79
N ASP A 4 -1.50 21.22 6.59
CA ASP A 4 -2.45 21.08 5.48
C ASP A 4 -1.73 21.22 4.13
N GLU A 5 -0.98 22.31 3.94
CA GLU A 5 -0.16 22.55 2.74
C GLU A 5 0.81 21.39 2.48
N LEU A 6 1.45 20.86 3.52
CA LEU A 6 2.35 19.71 3.41
C LEU A 6 1.60 18.45 2.97
N SER A 7 0.45 18.19 3.57
CA SER A 7 -0.33 16.97 3.33
C SER A 7 -0.90 16.95 1.91
N ASP A 8 -1.41 18.09 1.45
CA ASP A 8 -1.89 18.26 0.07
C ASP A 8 -0.76 18.11 -0.94
N ARG A 9 0.42 18.69 -0.62
CA ARG A 9 1.60 18.55 -1.47
C ARG A 9 2.11 17.12 -1.55
N VAL A 10 2.12 16.38 -0.43
CA VAL A 10 2.45 14.94 -0.42
C VAL A 10 1.49 14.16 -1.31
N ALA A 11 0.18 14.36 -1.14
CA ALA A 11 -0.82 13.64 -1.94
C ALA A 11 -0.66 13.92 -3.45
N ARG A 12 -0.44 15.19 -3.81
CA ARG A 12 -0.21 15.60 -5.20
C ARG A 12 1.04 14.94 -5.79
N GLU A 13 2.18 15.03 -5.11
CA GLU A 13 3.45 14.49 -5.62
C GLU A 13 3.44 12.95 -5.69
N LEU A 14 2.79 12.25 -4.76
CA LEU A 14 2.58 10.81 -4.87
C LEU A 14 1.72 10.45 -6.08
N GLY A 15 0.69 11.25 -6.39
CA GLY A 15 -0.18 11.04 -7.55
C GLY A 15 0.56 11.22 -8.87
N GLU A 16 1.32 12.30 -9.00
CA GLU A 16 2.15 12.58 -10.18
C GLU A 16 3.18 11.48 -10.44
N ARG A 17 3.67 10.81 -9.38
CA ARG A 17 4.66 9.72 -9.46
C ARG A 17 4.05 8.33 -9.61
N GLY A 18 2.71 8.19 -9.56
CA GLY A 18 2.03 6.90 -9.60
C GLY A 18 2.17 6.06 -8.32
N LEU A 19 2.55 6.67 -7.20
CA LEU A 19 2.80 6.00 -5.92
C LEU A 19 1.54 5.89 -5.04
N LEU A 20 0.41 6.50 -5.43
CA LEU A 20 -0.86 6.43 -4.69
C LEU A 20 -1.53 5.05 -4.69
N GLY A 21 -1.18 4.18 -5.64
CA GLY A 21 -1.82 2.88 -5.85
C GLY A 21 -0.90 1.67 -5.71
N ALA A 22 0.35 1.85 -5.29
CA ALA A 22 1.27 0.72 -5.15
C ALA A 22 0.91 -0.18 -3.94
N ALA A 23 0.27 0.35 -2.89
CA ALA A 23 -0.34 -0.49 -1.85
C ALA A 23 -1.60 -1.14 -2.43
N ALA A 24 -1.56 -2.46 -2.64
CA ALA A 24 -2.60 -3.26 -3.31
C ALA A 24 -3.99 -3.26 -2.63
N ASP A 25 -4.14 -2.62 -1.47
CA ASP A 25 -5.27 -2.85 -0.57
C ASP A 25 -6.03 -1.56 -0.16
N GLY A 26 -5.67 -0.39 -0.69
CA GLY A 26 -6.33 0.89 -0.34
C GLY A 26 -6.22 1.28 1.14
N ARG A 27 -5.44 0.54 1.93
CA ARG A 27 -5.24 0.73 3.38
C ARG A 27 -4.40 1.95 3.73
N VAL A 28 -3.64 2.48 2.77
CA VAL A 28 -2.75 3.62 2.97
C VAL A 28 -3.37 4.87 2.36
N SER A 29 -3.82 5.80 3.21
CA SER A 29 -4.26 7.13 2.76
C SER A 29 -3.13 7.85 2.03
N ALA A 30 -3.48 8.44 0.88
CA ALA A 30 -2.65 9.32 0.06
C ALA A 30 -2.08 10.50 0.86
N ALA A 31 -2.97 11.20 1.57
CA ALA A 31 -2.62 12.34 2.41
C ALA A 31 -2.40 11.86 3.85
N PRO A 32 -1.21 12.10 4.46
CA PRO A 32 -1.03 11.88 5.89
C PRO A 32 -1.85 12.92 6.66
N ASP A 33 -2.64 12.49 7.65
CA ASP A 33 -3.36 13.42 8.52
C ASP A 33 -2.48 13.90 9.70
N ALA A 34 -3.00 14.83 10.50
CA ALA A 34 -2.30 15.37 11.66
C ALA A 34 -1.88 14.29 12.68
N ARG A 35 -2.71 13.25 12.84
CA ARG A 35 -2.43 12.14 13.74
C ARG A 35 -1.24 11.33 13.23
N THR A 36 -1.21 11.03 11.95
CA THR A 36 -0.15 10.29 11.25
C THR A 36 1.17 11.05 11.31
N VAL A 37 1.16 12.35 11.01
CA VAL A 37 2.37 13.18 11.07
C VAL A 37 2.95 13.19 12.49
N ARG A 38 2.12 13.42 13.51
CA ARG A 38 2.56 13.35 14.92
C ARG A 38 3.11 11.97 15.30
N TYR A 39 2.47 10.91 14.83
CA TYR A 39 2.91 9.55 15.09
C TYR A 39 4.29 9.29 14.48
N TYR A 40 4.51 9.68 13.22
CA TYR A 40 5.81 9.56 12.55
C TYR A 40 6.90 10.41 13.22
N THR A 41 6.57 11.62 13.67
CA THR A 41 7.50 12.42 14.47
C THR A 41 7.86 11.73 15.79
N THR A 42 6.89 11.09 16.45
CA THR A 42 7.12 10.38 17.73
C THR A 42 8.02 9.15 17.53
N LEU A 43 7.82 8.44 16.42
CA LEU A 43 8.66 7.31 16.04
C LEU A 43 10.05 7.71 15.53
N GLY A 44 10.32 9.00 15.28
CA GLY A 44 11.59 9.45 14.68
C GLY A 44 11.72 9.13 13.19
N LEU A 45 10.60 8.88 12.51
CA LEU A 45 10.51 8.73 11.05
C LEU A 45 10.49 10.08 10.33
N LEU A 46 9.98 11.11 11.00
CA LEU A 46 9.86 12.46 10.51
C LEU A 46 10.59 13.40 11.46
N ASP A 47 11.37 14.33 10.91
CA ASP A 47 12.03 15.34 11.72
C ASP A 47 10.99 16.20 12.46
N ARG A 48 11.39 16.74 13.61
CA ARG A 48 10.51 17.62 14.39
C ARG A 48 10.31 18.92 13.61
N PRO A 49 9.06 19.37 13.40
CA PRO A 49 8.81 20.65 12.76
C PRO A 49 9.33 21.80 13.61
N ARG A 50 9.67 22.91 12.97
CA ARG A 50 10.03 24.14 13.67
C ARG A 50 8.76 24.76 14.25
N ILE A 51 8.80 25.17 15.52
CA ILE A 51 7.68 25.88 16.14
C ILE A 51 7.93 27.39 16.00
N GLU A 52 7.00 28.08 15.34
CA GLU A 52 6.99 29.54 15.20
C GLU A 52 5.75 30.09 15.91
N GLY A 53 5.96 30.69 17.09
CA GLY A 53 4.88 31.09 17.98
C GLY A 53 4.04 29.90 18.43
N ARG A 54 2.81 29.79 17.92
CA ARG A 54 1.88 28.68 18.22
C ARG A 54 1.67 27.74 17.03
N GLN A 55 2.43 27.91 15.95
CA GLN A 55 2.24 27.16 14.70
C GLN A 55 3.46 26.29 14.38
N ALA A 56 3.21 25.05 13.95
CA ALA A 56 4.24 24.16 13.45
C ALA A 56 4.53 24.47 11.97
N ARG A 57 5.81 24.65 11.64
CA ARG A 57 6.30 24.88 10.28
C ARG A 57 7.10 23.68 9.79
N TYR A 58 6.73 23.24 8.60
CA TYR A 58 7.38 22.16 7.89
C TYR A 58 8.20 22.72 6.72
N ALA A 59 9.44 22.24 6.64
CA ALA A 59 10.38 22.47 5.56
C ALA A 59 10.30 21.38 4.48
N GLU A 60 10.97 21.60 3.35
CA GLU A 60 11.05 20.66 2.22
C GLU A 60 11.51 19.26 2.63
N ARG A 61 12.43 19.15 3.59
CA ARG A 61 12.88 17.86 4.12
C ARG A 61 11.74 17.00 4.67
N HIS A 62 10.74 17.61 5.31
CA HIS A 62 9.58 16.88 5.84
C HIS A 62 8.72 16.31 4.71
N LEU A 63 8.61 17.03 3.59
CA LEU A 63 7.95 16.53 2.40
C LEU A 63 8.69 15.30 1.85
N LEU A 64 10.01 15.37 1.70
CA LEU A 64 10.82 14.25 1.23
C LEU A 64 10.72 13.03 2.16
N GLN A 65 10.76 13.23 3.47
CA GLN A 65 10.57 12.15 4.45
C GLN A 65 9.19 11.52 4.32
N LEU A 66 8.11 12.31 4.24
CA LEU A 66 6.75 11.78 4.08
C LEU A 66 6.56 11.05 2.75
N LEU A 67 7.10 11.58 1.65
CA LEU A 67 7.08 10.92 0.35
C LEU A 67 7.80 9.57 0.41
N ALA A 68 8.99 9.52 1.02
CA ALA A 68 9.75 8.29 1.16
C ALA A 68 9.04 7.26 2.04
N ILE A 69 8.46 7.67 3.17
CA ILE A 69 7.65 6.80 4.04
C ILE A 69 6.49 6.22 3.25
N LYS A 70 5.70 7.07 2.58
CA LYS A 70 4.52 6.64 1.84
C LYS A 70 4.86 5.75 0.65
N ALA A 71 5.94 6.07 -0.08
CA ALA A 71 6.44 5.25 -1.15
C ALA A 71 6.81 3.85 -0.65
N LEU A 72 7.57 3.74 0.44
CA LEU A 72 7.97 2.45 1.03
C LEU A 72 6.79 1.66 1.62
N GLN A 73 5.81 2.35 2.23
CA GLN A 73 4.57 1.72 2.70
C GLN A 73 3.77 1.09 1.56
N ALA A 74 3.92 1.62 0.35
CA ALA A 74 3.26 1.06 -0.83
C ALA A 74 3.84 -0.30 -1.27
N PHE A 75 5.01 -0.67 -0.76
CA PHE A 75 5.62 -2.00 -0.93
C PHE A 75 5.41 -2.90 0.30
N ASP A 76 4.38 -2.63 1.11
CA ASP A 76 4.00 -3.38 2.31
C ASP A 76 5.12 -3.53 3.37
N LEU A 77 6.07 -2.59 3.39
CA LEU A 77 7.15 -2.61 4.37
C LEU A 77 6.65 -2.15 5.76
N PRO A 78 7.03 -2.86 6.84
CA PRO A 78 6.66 -2.47 8.19
C PRO A 78 7.38 -1.18 8.61
N LEU A 79 6.72 -0.36 9.43
CA LEU A 79 7.24 0.96 9.85
C LEU A 79 8.63 0.90 10.49
N ALA A 80 8.94 -0.17 11.23
CA ALA A 80 10.26 -0.37 11.83
C ALA A 80 11.37 -0.52 10.77
N GLU A 81 11.09 -1.23 9.68
CA GLU A 81 12.03 -1.38 8.58
C GLU A 81 12.15 -0.08 7.78
N ILE A 82 11.03 0.62 7.55
CA ILE A 82 11.04 1.95 6.94
C ILE A 82 11.94 2.88 7.75
N GLN A 83 11.86 2.85 9.08
CA GLN A 83 12.70 3.67 9.95
C GLN A 83 14.19 3.38 9.74
N GLN A 84 14.57 2.11 9.73
CA GLN A 84 15.97 1.71 9.49
C GLN A 84 16.47 2.17 8.13
N ARG A 85 15.63 2.04 7.08
CA ARG A 85 15.98 2.48 5.73
C ARG A 85 16.17 3.99 5.66
N LEU A 86 15.31 4.77 6.33
CA LEU A 86 15.35 6.24 6.23
C LEU A 86 16.35 6.89 7.19
N TYR A 87 16.82 6.17 8.20
CA TYR A 87 17.74 6.70 9.20
C TYR A 87 19.02 7.26 8.56
N GLY A 88 19.37 8.50 8.93
CA GLY A 88 20.59 9.16 8.49
C GLY A 88 20.60 9.65 7.03
N ARG A 89 19.54 9.42 6.24
CA ARG A 89 19.50 9.85 4.83
C ARG A 89 19.42 11.37 4.69
N SER A 90 20.27 11.88 3.79
CA SER A 90 20.25 13.23 3.27
C SER A 90 19.07 13.47 2.34
N ASP A 91 18.76 14.74 2.08
CA ASP A 91 17.69 15.11 1.15
C ASP A 91 17.93 14.58 -0.27
N ALA A 92 19.19 14.49 -0.71
CA ALA A 92 19.56 13.93 -2.01
C ALA A 92 19.28 12.42 -2.07
N GLU A 93 19.63 11.68 -1.02
CA GLU A 93 19.37 10.24 -0.93
C GLU A 93 17.87 9.93 -0.83
N LEU A 94 17.10 10.75 -0.10
CA LEU A 94 15.65 10.63 -0.05
C LEU A 94 15.03 10.83 -1.44
N LYS A 95 15.46 11.86 -2.18
CA LYS A 95 15.00 12.08 -3.56
C LYS A 95 15.34 10.89 -4.46
N ALA A 96 16.58 10.43 -4.45
CA ALA A 96 17.02 9.28 -5.25
C ALA A 96 16.21 8.02 -4.93
N LEU A 97 15.93 7.76 -3.65
CA LEU A 97 15.08 6.66 -3.23
C LEU A 97 13.65 6.78 -3.78
N ILE A 98 13.02 7.95 -3.66
CA ILE A 98 11.66 8.17 -4.15
C ILE A 98 11.60 7.97 -5.67
N GLU A 99 12.58 8.47 -6.42
CA GLU A 99 12.65 8.26 -7.88
C GLU A 99 12.81 6.78 -8.24
N SER A 100 13.67 6.06 -7.53
CA SER A 100 13.86 4.62 -7.72
C SER A 100 12.57 3.84 -7.51
N LEU A 101 11.86 4.11 -6.40
CA LEU A 101 10.59 3.45 -6.08
C LEU A 101 9.50 3.79 -7.10
N ALA A 102 9.45 5.04 -7.58
CA ALA A 102 8.51 5.43 -8.63
C ALA A 102 8.81 4.72 -9.97
N ALA A 103 10.09 4.54 -10.32
CA ALA A 103 10.48 3.76 -11.50
C ALA A 103 10.11 2.28 -11.38
N GLU A 104 10.30 1.69 -10.19
CA GLU A 104 9.92 0.31 -9.88
C GLU A 104 8.39 0.11 -9.94
N ALA A 105 7.62 1.03 -9.35
CA ALA A 105 6.16 1.01 -9.41
C ALA A 105 5.64 1.11 -10.86
N ARG A 106 6.23 1.99 -11.68
CA ARG A 106 5.88 2.11 -13.12
C ARG A 106 6.22 0.85 -13.91
N THR A 107 7.38 0.24 -13.65
CA THR A 107 7.79 -1.02 -14.29
C THR A 107 6.82 -2.15 -13.92
N SER A 108 6.46 -2.26 -12.64
CA SER A 108 5.50 -3.25 -12.14
C SER A 108 4.12 -3.05 -12.78
N ALA A 109 3.62 -1.82 -12.85
CA ALA A 109 2.36 -1.49 -13.51
C ALA A 109 2.39 -1.80 -15.03
N ALA A 110 3.49 -1.49 -15.72
CA ALA A 110 3.65 -1.77 -17.15
C ALA A 110 3.77 -3.27 -17.46
N SER A 111 4.33 -4.06 -16.53
CA SER A 111 4.45 -5.51 -16.67
C SER A 111 3.13 -6.27 -16.49
N GLY A 112 2.04 -5.60 -16.09
CA GLY A 112 0.74 -6.23 -15.86
C GLY A 112 0.70 -7.16 -14.64
N ALA A 113 1.80 -7.30 -13.89
CA ALA A 113 1.85 -7.97 -12.59
C ALA A 113 1.33 -7.04 -11.49
N GLN A 114 0.14 -6.46 -11.68
CA GLN A 114 -0.66 -6.10 -10.52
C GLN A 114 -1.06 -7.41 -9.89
N VAL A 115 -0.61 -7.67 -8.65
CA VAL A 115 -1.31 -8.62 -7.78
C VAL A 115 -2.75 -8.11 -7.78
N PRO A 116 -3.67 -8.79 -8.46
CA PRO A 116 -5.00 -8.24 -8.57
C PRO A 116 -5.54 -8.22 -7.15
N SER A 117 -6.04 -7.06 -6.71
CA SER A 117 -6.93 -6.96 -5.56
C SER A 117 -8.19 -7.74 -5.93
N LEU A 118 -8.10 -9.07 -5.91
CA LEU A 118 -9.20 -9.96 -6.20
C LEU A 118 -10.22 -9.68 -5.13
N ARG A 119 -11.28 -8.96 -5.50
CA ARG A 119 -12.46 -8.89 -4.65
C ARG A 119 -13.02 -10.30 -4.64
N LEU A 120 -12.81 -11.03 -3.55
CA LEU A 120 -13.28 -12.40 -3.43
C LEU A 120 -14.74 -12.37 -3.00
N ARG A 121 -15.58 -13.12 -3.70
CA ARG A 121 -16.95 -13.41 -3.30
C ARG A 121 -16.99 -14.77 -2.62
N GLU A 122 -17.36 -14.77 -1.35
CA GLU A 122 -17.64 -16.00 -0.60
C GLU A 122 -19.11 -16.39 -0.75
N VAL A 123 -19.36 -17.67 -1.04
CA VAL A 123 -20.70 -18.26 -1.06
C VAL A 123 -20.68 -19.47 -0.12
N ALA A 124 -21.49 -19.44 0.93
CA ALA A 124 -21.70 -20.60 1.79
C ALA A 124 -22.47 -21.67 1.04
N VAL A 125 -21.94 -22.90 1.03
CA VAL A 125 -22.60 -24.06 0.41
C VAL A 125 -23.40 -24.81 1.46
N GLU A 126 -22.76 -25.13 2.59
CA GLU A 126 -23.34 -25.76 3.78
C GLU A 126 -22.47 -25.43 5.01
N PRO A 127 -22.90 -25.74 6.25
CA PRO A 127 -22.08 -25.50 7.44
C PRO A 127 -20.70 -26.16 7.33
N GLY A 128 -19.64 -25.34 7.34
CA GLY A 128 -18.25 -25.79 7.21
C GLY A 128 -17.70 -25.82 5.78
N VAL A 129 -18.52 -25.61 4.74
CA VAL A 129 -18.08 -25.57 3.34
C VAL A 129 -18.41 -24.22 2.71
N ARG A 130 -17.38 -23.54 2.19
CA ARG A 130 -17.49 -22.25 1.50
C ARG A 130 -16.79 -22.29 0.15
N LEU A 131 -17.43 -21.71 -0.87
CA LEU A 131 -16.82 -21.45 -2.16
C LEU A 131 -16.33 -20.01 -2.20
N VAL A 132 -15.05 -19.82 -2.55
CA VAL A 132 -14.42 -18.51 -2.69
C VAL A 132 -14.04 -18.35 -4.16
N VAL A 133 -14.59 -17.32 -4.81
CA VAL A 133 -14.32 -17.02 -6.22
C VAL A 133 -14.01 -15.54 -6.41
N GLU A 134 -13.33 -15.18 -7.49
CA GLU A 134 -13.10 -13.78 -7.84
C GLU A 134 -14.43 -13.08 -8.21
N GLU A 135 -14.55 -11.79 -7.91
CA GLU A 135 -15.73 -10.99 -8.23
C GLU A 135 -15.87 -10.84 -9.75
N GLY A 136 -17.07 -11.09 -10.25
CA GLY A 136 -17.34 -11.13 -11.69
C GLY A 136 -16.90 -12.43 -12.37
N TRP A 137 -16.25 -13.36 -11.66
CA TRP A 137 -15.91 -14.67 -12.20
C TRP A 137 -17.16 -15.44 -12.62
N ARG A 138 -17.08 -16.01 -13.82
CA ARG A 138 -18.10 -16.91 -14.35
C ARG A 138 -17.41 -18.13 -14.94
N PRO A 139 -17.94 -19.34 -14.72
CA PRO A 139 -17.43 -20.53 -15.36
C PRO A 139 -17.52 -20.38 -16.88
N ARG A 140 -16.40 -20.56 -17.58
CA ARG A 140 -16.38 -20.65 -19.05
C ARG A 140 -17.10 -21.90 -19.54
N ASP A 141 -16.99 -22.98 -18.77
CA ASP A 141 -17.67 -24.26 -18.99
C ASP A 141 -18.20 -24.75 -17.63
N PRO A 142 -19.51 -24.58 -17.37
CA PRO A 142 -20.14 -25.01 -16.12
C PRO A 142 -20.05 -26.52 -15.90
N ALA A 143 -20.17 -27.33 -16.95
CA ALA A 143 -20.18 -28.80 -16.83
C ALA A 143 -18.79 -29.33 -16.45
N ALA A 144 -17.74 -28.80 -17.06
CA ALA A 144 -16.38 -29.17 -16.70
C ALA A 144 -15.99 -28.68 -15.30
N LEU A 145 -16.52 -27.54 -14.85
CA LEU A 145 -16.32 -27.10 -13.46
C LEU A 145 -16.99 -28.06 -12.47
N GLU A 146 -18.24 -28.44 -12.72
CA GLU A 146 -18.97 -29.36 -11.85
C GLU A 146 -18.25 -30.70 -11.71
N ALA A 147 -17.76 -31.26 -12.84
CA ALA A 147 -16.97 -32.49 -12.83
C ALA A 147 -15.72 -32.38 -11.95
N ARG A 148 -15.01 -31.25 -11.98
CA ARG A 148 -13.83 -30.99 -11.15
C ARG A 148 -14.18 -30.83 -9.67
N ILE A 149 -15.26 -30.11 -9.35
CA ILE A 149 -15.73 -29.97 -7.96
C ILE A 149 -16.11 -31.34 -7.40
N ARG A 150 -16.84 -32.15 -8.17
CA ARG A 150 -17.21 -33.52 -7.76
C ARG A 150 -15.97 -34.39 -7.49
N ALA A 151 -14.95 -34.30 -8.34
CA ALA A 151 -13.68 -35.00 -8.13
C ALA A 151 -12.95 -34.52 -6.86
N ALA A 152 -12.93 -33.21 -6.59
CA ALA A 152 -12.34 -32.65 -5.38
C ALA A 152 -13.05 -33.09 -4.10
N LEU A 153 -14.39 -33.13 -4.12
CA LEU A 153 -15.18 -33.64 -2.99
C LEU A 153 -14.91 -35.13 -2.74
N ALA A 154 -14.78 -35.94 -3.81
CA ALA A 154 -14.40 -37.35 -3.69
C ALA A 154 -12.99 -37.52 -3.09
N ALA A 155 -12.04 -36.65 -3.45
CA ALA A 155 -10.69 -36.66 -2.88
C ALA A 155 -10.68 -36.30 -1.39
N LEU A 156 -11.53 -35.36 -0.95
CA LEU A 156 -11.68 -35.02 0.48
C LEU A 156 -12.33 -36.14 1.31
N GLY A 157 -13.18 -36.96 0.68
CA GLY A 157 -13.81 -38.13 1.31
C GLY A 157 -12.94 -39.39 1.32
N GLY A 158 -11.74 -39.35 0.73
CA GLY A 158 -10.87 -40.48 0.45
C GLY A 158 -9.69 -40.65 1.41
N GLU A 159 -9.91 -40.51 2.73
CA GLU A 159 -8.99 -41.07 3.74
C GLU A 159 -9.81 -41.82 4.79
N ARG A 160 -10.07 -43.10 4.51
CA ARG A 160 -10.46 -44.11 5.50
C ARG A 160 -9.82 -45.43 5.17
#